data_AF-A0A7S2QKZ5-F1
#
_entry.id   AF-A0A7S2QKZ5-F1
#
_cell.length_a   1.000
_cell.length_b   1.000
_cell.length_c   1.000
_cell.angle_alpha   90.00
_cell.angle_beta   90.00
_cell.angle_gamma   90.00
#
_symmetry.space_group_name_H-M   'P 1'
#
loop_
_entity.id
_entity.type
_entity.pdbx_description
1 polymer ?
#
loop_
_entity_poly.entity_id
_entity_poly.type
_entity_poly.pdbx_seq_one_letter_code
_entity_poly.pdbx_strand_id
1 'polypeptide(L)'
;LRAPRHRRPFPRAARGPARIGRMASRLSRLEKCFDFPFNVALVLGLYLAHVSAVLLLALLWYKATVNTVPRKAMAEECAVIVLLLCLQRSRLAVGARGRTVQSPLLMGVFLVLSTPAALIVGYFLNFQVYVLRADVLICSAALFELAVGALLAFMLGVAYSRSATEL
;
A
#
# COMPACT_ATOMS: atom_id res chain seq x y z
N LEU A 1 -75.58 -14.67 20.22
CA LEU A 1 -74.46 -14.55 21.20
C LEU A 1 -73.17 -14.99 20.53
N ARG A 2 -72.19 -14.05 20.42
CA ARG A 2 -70.71 -14.15 20.18
C ARG A 2 -70.12 -15.44 19.59
N ALA A 3 -69.17 -15.43 18.64
CA ALA A 3 -68.11 -14.44 18.37
C ALA A 3 -67.51 -14.58 16.95
N PRO A 4 -66.89 -13.51 16.39
CA PRO A 4 -66.15 -13.57 15.14
C PRO A 4 -64.72 -14.10 15.33
N ARG A 5 -64.28 -14.98 14.42
CA ARG A 5 -62.90 -15.51 14.38
C ARG A 5 -61.93 -14.40 13.94
N HIS A 6 -61.21 -13.84 14.89
CA HIS A 6 -60.12 -12.90 14.68
C HIS A 6 -58.95 -13.63 13.97
N ARG A 7 -58.79 -13.41 12.65
CA ARG A 7 -57.53 -13.74 11.97
C ARG A 7 -56.46 -12.82 12.53
N ARG A 8 -55.50 -13.37 13.28
CA ARG A 8 -54.29 -12.63 13.64
C ARG A 8 -53.46 -12.42 12.35
N PRO A 9 -53.02 -11.20 12.02
CA PRO A 9 -52.02 -11.04 10.99
C PRO A 9 -50.74 -11.69 11.48
N PHE A 10 -50.24 -12.68 10.74
CA PHE A 10 -48.89 -13.19 10.92
C PHE A 10 -47.93 -12.00 10.80
N PRO A 11 -47.04 -11.77 11.79
CA PRO A 11 -45.98 -10.78 11.62
C PRO A 11 -45.04 -11.30 10.55
N ARG A 12 -45.17 -10.79 9.31
CA ARG A 12 -44.14 -10.94 8.28
C ARG A 12 -42.83 -10.46 8.90
N ALA A 13 -41.86 -11.36 8.96
CA ALA A 13 -40.50 -11.08 9.38
C ALA A 13 -39.89 -9.99 8.47
N ALA A 14 -40.12 -8.72 8.78
CA ALA A 14 -39.50 -7.56 8.15
C ALA A 14 -38.03 -7.39 8.58
N ARG A 15 -37.28 -8.50 8.72
CA ARG A 15 -35.87 -8.51 9.17
C ARG A 15 -34.85 -8.43 8.02
N GLY A 16 -35.26 -8.58 6.77
CA GLY A 16 -34.35 -8.66 5.61
C GLY A 16 -33.83 -7.32 5.06
N PRO A 17 -34.69 -6.43 4.52
CA PRO A 17 -34.23 -5.35 3.64
C PRO A 17 -33.53 -4.20 4.36
N ALA A 18 -34.00 -3.83 5.56
CA ALA A 18 -33.42 -2.73 6.32
C ALA A 18 -32.05 -3.05 6.96
N ARG A 19 -31.68 -4.33 7.09
CA ARG A 19 -30.38 -4.75 7.63
C ARG A 19 -29.34 -4.83 6.51
N ILE A 20 -29.72 -5.33 5.34
CA ILE A 20 -28.89 -5.38 4.12
C ILE A 20 -28.52 -3.96 3.65
N GLY A 21 -29.48 -3.03 3.57
CA GLY A 21 -29.20 -1.64 3.19
C GLY A 21 -28.29 -0.88 4.18
N ARG A 22 -28.37 -1.20 5.47
CA ARG A 22 -27.46 -0.64 6.48
C ARG A 22 -26.06 -1.25 6.43
N MET A 23 -25.92 -2.50 5.99
CA MET A 23 -24.63 -3.16 5.82
C MET A 23 -23.90 -2.62 4.58
N ALA A 24 -24.58 -2.52 3.44
CA ALA A 24 -24.04 -1.96 2.19
C ALA A 24 -23.59 -0.49 2.34
N SER A 25 -24.35 0.31 3.10
CA SER A 25 -23.99 1.72 3.39
C SER A 25 -22.85 1.87 4.41
N ARG A 26 -22.47 0.80 5.13
CA ARG A 26 -21.27 0.76 5.98
C ARG A 26 -20.04 0.35 5.17
N LEU A 27 -20.16 -0.67 4.32
CA LEU A 27 -19.06 -1.14 3.46
C LEU A 27 -18.58 -0.03 2.51
N SER A 28 -19.51 0.63 1.82
CA SER A 28 -19.19 1.77 0.94
C SER A 28 -18.57 2.96 1.69
N ARG A 29 -18.88 3.13 2.99
CA ARG A 29 -18.23 4.15 3.84
C ARG A 29 -16.81 3.75 4.22
N LEU A 30 -16.58 2.48 4.55
CA LEU A 30 -15.25 1.96 4.88
C LEU A 30 -14.31 2.03 3.68
N GLU A 31 -14.80 1.64 2.49
CA GLU A 31 -14.03 1.74 1.24
C GLU A 31 -13.58 3.18 1.00
N LYS A 32 -14.49 4.16 1.07
CA LYS A 32 -14.14 5.58 0.91
C LYS A 32 -13.17 6.12 1.97
N CYS A 33 -13.26 5.60 3.21
CA CYS A 33 -12.41 6.03 4.32
C CYS A 33 -10.94 5.63 4.10
N PHE A 34 -10.70 4.47 3.46
CA PHE A 34 -9.35 3.98 3.17
C PHE A 34 -8.87 4.32 1.75
N ASP A 35 -9.76 4.48 0.78
CA ASP A 35 -9.41 4.80 -0.61
C ASP A 35 -8.71 6.17 -0.72
N PHE A 36 -9.24 7.18 -0.04
CA PHE A 36 -8.66 8.53 -0.04
C PHE A 36 -7.22 8.58 0.52
N PRO A 37 -6.95 8.12 1.76
CA PRO A 37 -5.59 8.12 2.29
C PRO A 37 -4.66 7.20 1.49
N PHE A 38 -5.16 6.08 0.96
CA PHE A 38 -4.36 5.21 0.10
C PHE A 38 -3.97 5.90 -1.21
N ASN A 39 -4.89 6.65 -1.83
CA ASN A 39 -4.58 7.43 -3.03
C ASN A 39 -3.53 8.52 -2.75
N VAL A 40 -3.64 9.21 -1.60
CA VAL A 40 -2.60 10.16 -1.17
C VAL A 40 -1.26 9.47 -0.97
N ALA A 41 -1.24 8.30 -0.32
CA ALA A 41 -0.04 7.50 -0.13
C ALA A 41 0.59 7.05 -1.46
N LEU A 42 -0.21 6.66 -2.46
CA LEU A 42 0.30 6.29 -3.80
C LEU A 42 0.98 7.46 -4.51
N VAL A 43 0.39 8.66 -4.45
CA VAL A 43 0.95 9.86 -5.10
C VAL A 43 2.22 10.30 -4.37
N LEU A 44 2.17 10.35 -3.03
CA LEU A 44 3.33 10.69 -2.21
C LEU A 44 4.45 9.66 -2.39
N GLY A 45 4.11 8.37 -2.42
CA GLY A 45 5.02 7.27 -2.67
C GLY A 45 5.71 7.37 -4.03
N LEU A 46 4.99 7.78 -5.08
CA LEU A 46 5.60 8.00 -6.39
C LEU A 46 6.59 9.17 -6.37
N TYR A 47 6.26 10.26 -5.67
CA TYR A 47 7.16 11.39 -5.52
C TYR A 47 8.40 11.01 -4.70
N LEU A 48 8.21 10.37 -3.55
CA LEU A 48 9.29 9.89 -2.69
C LEU A 48 10.17 8.87 -3.39
N ALA A 49 9.62 7.98 -4.23
CA ALA A 49 10.39 7.01 -5.01
C ALA A 49 11.42 7.68 -5.91
N HIS A 50 11.02 8.71 -6.66
CA HIS A 50 11.92 9.36 -7.61
C HIS A 50 12.89 10.29 -6.88
N VAL A 51 12.41 11.04 -5.89
CA VAL A 51 13.27 11.93 -5.10
C VAL A 51 14.32 11.12 -4.35
N SER A 52 13.93 10.03 -3.68
CA SER A 52 14.88 9.15 -2.98
C SER A 52 15.88 8.54 -3.94
N ALA A 53 15.45 8.04 -5.10
CA ALA A 53 16.38 7.49 -6.10
C ALA A 53 17.40 8.53 -6.59
N VAL A 54 16.96 9.76 -6.90
CA VAL A 54 17.86 10.84 -7.33
C VAL A 54 18.82 11.24 -6.22
N LEU A 55 18.34 11.40 -4.99
CA LEU A 55 19.18 11.75 -3.84
C LEU A 55 20.19 10.63 -3.52
N LEU A 56 19.77 9.36 -3.55
CA LEU A 56 20.66 8.22 -3.34
C LEU A 56 21.73 8.13 -4.43
N LEU A 57 21.39 8.39 -5.69
CA LEU A 57 22.38 8.48 -6.77
C LEU A 57 23.34 9.66 -6.59
N ALA A 58 22.85 10.82 -6.15
CA ALA A 58 23.69 11.97 -5.85
C ALA A 58 24.64 11.70 -4.66
N LEU A 59 24.16 11.02 -3.62
CA LEU A 59 24.98 10.57 -2.49
C LEU A 59 25.98 9.50 -2.92
N LEU A 60 25.62 8.59 -3.82
CA LEU A 60 26.54 7.62 -4.39
C LEU A 60 27.67 8.31 -5.15
N TRP A 61 27.34 9.30 -5.97
CA TRP A 61 28.33 10.13 -6.66
C TRP A 61 29.25 10.86 -5.67
N TYR A 62 28.69 11.45 -4.63
CA TYR A 62 29.46 12.10 -3.56
C TYR A 62 30.40 11.12 -2.84
N LYS A 63 29.94 9.92 -2.51
CA LYS A 63 30.79 8.87 -1.92
C LYS A 63 31.93 8.48 -2.87
N ALA A 64 31.66 8.42 -4.17
CA ALA A 64 32.67 8.09 -5.17
C ALA A 64 33.77 9.16 -5.32
N THR A 65 33.48 10.43 -5.06
CA THR A 65 34.48 11.52 -5.13
C THR A 65 35.28 11.68 -3.85
N VAL A 66 34.64 11.48 -2.68
CA VAL A 66 35.27 11.73 -1.37
C VAL A 66 36.00 10.50 -0.83
N ASN A 67 35.49 9.29 -1.10
CA ASN A 67 36.04 8.05 -0.56
C ASN A 67 36.65 7.19 -1.66
N THR A 68 37.72 6.45 -1.33
CA THR A 68 38.31 5.41 -2.19
C THR A 68 37.48 4.13 -2.16
N VAL A 69 36.21 4.21 -2.58
CA VAL A 69 35.33 3.03 -2.60
C VAL A 69 35.68 2.14 -3.81
N PRO A 70 35.80 0.81 -3.63
CA PRO A 70 36.04 -0.09 -4.74
C PRO A 70 34.94 0.01 -5.81
N ARG A 71 35.36 0.12 -7.09
CA ARG A 71 34.45 0.30 -8.24
C ARG A 71 33.34 -0.75 -8.33
N LYS A 72 33.61 -1.98 -7.89
CA LYS A 72 32.62 -3.07 -7.87
C LYS A 72 31.46 -2.76 -6.93
N ALA A 73 31.75 -2.32 -5.70
CA ALA A 73 30.71 -1.97 -4.72
C ALA A 73 29.86 -0.78 -5.19
N MET A 74 30.47 0.22 -5.85
CA MET A 74 29.74 1.35 -6.43
C MET A 74 28.76 0.93 -7.53
N ALA A 75 29.17 0.00 -8.41
CA ALA A 75 28.31 -0.52 -9.46
C ALA A 75 27.13 -1.34 -8.88
N GLU A 76 27.40 -2.15 -7.86
CA GLU A 76 26.37 -2.92 -7.14
C GLU A 76 25.36 -1.98 -6.44
N GLU A 77 25.82 -0.97 -5.71
CA GLU A 77 24.93 0.01 -5.08
C GLU A 77 24.07 0.75 -6.12
N CYS A 78 24.64 1.16 -7.24
CA CYS A 78 23.90 1.76 -8.35
C CYS A 78 22.81 0.82 -8.89
N ALA A 79 23.16 -0.45 -9.14
CA ALA A 79 22.22 -1.45 -9.63
C ALA A 79 21.06 -1.67 -8.65
N VAL A 80 21.34 -1.70 -7.34
CA VAL A 80 20.31 -1.87 -6.31
C VAL A 80 19.40 -0.62 -6.21
N ILE A 81 19.92 0.60 -6.39
CA ILE A 81 19.09 1.82 -6.43
C ILE A 81 18.13 1.78 -7.64
N VAL A 82 18.64 1.41 -8.82
CA VAL A 82 17.81 1.28 -10.03
C VAL A 82 16.75 0.20 -9.85
N LEU A 83 17.13 -0.94 -9.28
CA LEU A 83 16.21 -2.03 -8.96
C LEU A 83 15.10 -1.56 -8.00
N LEU A 84 15.46 -0.83 -6.94
CA LEU A 84 14.50 -0.26 -6.00
C LEU A 84 13.51 0.67 -6.70
N LEU A 85 13.98 1.54 -7.59
CA LEU A 85 13.11 2.47 -8.32
C LEU A 85 12.14 1.71 -9.24
N CYS A 86 12.63 0.73 -10.00
CA CYS A 86 11.79 -0.12 -10.85
C CYS A 86 10.73 -0.87 -10.03
N LEU A 87 11.12 -1.39 -8.87
CA LEU A 87 10.24 -2.14 -7.97
C LEU A 87 9.19 -1.23 -7.32
N GLN A 88 9.56 -0.03 -6.90
CA GLN A 88 8.60 0.94 -6.36
C GLN A 88 7.63 1.41 -7.44
N ARG A 89 8.09 1.66 -8.66
CA ARG A 89 7.23 2.00 -9.81
C ARG A 89 6.21 0.91 -10.11
N SER A 90 6.65 -0.34 -10.18
CA SER A 90 5.77 -1.48 -10.47
C SER A 90 4.76 -1.69 -9.34
N ARG A 91 5.21 -1.64 -8.08
CA ARG A 91 4.36 -1.69 -6.89
C ARG A 91 3.27 -0.62 -6.93
N LEU A 92 3.63 0.64 -7.13
CA LEU A 92 2.68 1.76 -7.15
C LEU A 92 1.71 1.67 -8.33
N ALA A 93 2.17 1.21 -9.50
CA ALA A 93 1.31 0.98 -10.66
C ALA A 93 0.26 -0.10 -10.41
N VAL A 94 0.66 -1.21 -9.77
CA VAL A 94 -0.25 -2.28 -9.34
C VAL A 94 -1.25 -1.75 -8.31
N GLY A 95 -0.80 -0.96 -7.33
CA GLY A 95 -1.67 -0.35 -6.31
C GLY A 95 -2.72 0.58 -6.92
N ALA A 96 -2.33 1.43 -7.87
CA ALA A 96 -3.25 2.30 -8.59
C ALA A 96 -4.28 1.51 -9.39
N ARG A 97 -3.85 0.45 -10.10
CA ARG A 97 -4.76 -0.44 -10.84
C ARG A 97 -5.71 -1.21 -9.93
N GLY A 98 -5.20 -1.76 -8.83
CA GLY A 98 -6.01 -2.51 -7.88
C GLY A 98 -7.10 -1.67 -7.23
N ARG A 99 -6.84 -0.38 -7.00
CA ARG A 99 -7.82 0.58 -6.50
C ARG A 99 -8.95 0.81 -7.51
N THR A 100 -8.60 1.07 -8.77
CA THR A 100 -9.59 1.31 -9.83
C THR A 100 -10.48 0.10 -10.10
N VAL A 101 -9.92 -1.11 -10.07
CA VAL A 101 -10.66 -2.36 -10.31
C VAL A 101 -11.28 -2.92 -9.02
N GLN A 102 -11.08 -2.26 -7.88
CA GLN A 102 -11.52 -2.72 -6.55
C GLN A 102 -11.16 -4.19 -6.29
N SER A 103 -9.98 -4.61 -6.74
CA SER A 103 -9.60 -6.02 -6.74
C SER A 103 -8.75 -6.37 -5.52
N PRO A 104 -9.21 -7.30 -4.65
CA PRO A 104 -8.42 -7.73 -3.50
C PRO A 104 -7.13 -8.46 -3.93
N LEU A 105 -7.13 -9.11 -5.11
CA LEU A 105 -5.97 -9.83 -5.63
C LEU A 105 -4.84 -8.86 -6.00
N LEU A 106 -5.13 -7.75 -6.69
CA LEU A 106 -4.13 -6.74 -7.01
C LEU A 106 -3.57 -6.05 -5.74
N MET A 107 -4.40 -5.86 -4.71
CA MET A 107 -3.92 -5.39 -3.41
C MET A 107 -2.96 -6.40 -2.76
N GLY A 108 -3.24 -7.70 -2.86
CA GLY A 108 -2.31 -8.74 -2.45
C GLY A 108 -0.96 -8.66 -3.18
N VAL A 109 -0.97 -8.47 -4.50
CA VAL A 109 0.27 -8.29 -5.29
C VAL A 109 1.03 -7.04 -4.87
N PHE A 110 0.35 -5.94 -4.54
CA PHE A 110 0.98 -4.74 -3.97
C PHE A 110 1.72 -5.03 -2.65
N LEU A 111 1.13 -5.83 -1.76
CA LEU A 111 1.78 -6.25 -0.52
C LEU A 111 3.02 -7.12 -0.81
N VAL A 112 2.89 -8.09 -1.70
CA VAL A 112 4.01 -8.97 -2.09
C VAL A 112 5.17 -8.17 -2.68
N LEU A 113 4.89 -7.13 -3.48
CA LEU A 113 5.91 -6.23 -4.02
C LEU A 113 6.49 -5.27 -2.97
N SER A 114 5.77 -5.00 -1.87
CA SER A 114 6.27 -4.19 -0.76
C SER A 114 7.36 -4.90 0.04
N THR A 115 7.31 -6.24 0.15
CA THR A 115 8.30 -7.03 0.89
C THR A 115 9.73 -6.92 0.32
N PRO A 116 10.00 -7.20 -0.97
CA PRO A 116 11.34 -7.04 -1.51
C PRO A 116 11.79 -5.57 -1.51
N ALA A 117 10.87 -4.60 -1.66
CA ALA A 117 11.22 -3.19 -1.56
C ALA A 117 11.69 -2.81 -0.14
N ALA A 118 11.00 -3.30 0.89
CA ALA A 118 11.42 -3.11 2.28
C ALA A 118 12.77 -3.78 2.58
N LEU A 119 13.03 -4.97 2.02
CA LEU A 119 14.32 -5.63 2.15
C LEU A 119 15.46 -4.82 1.52
N ILE A 120 15.27 -4.28 0.32
CA ILE A 120 16.26 -3.44 -0.35
C ILE A 120 16.51 -2.14 0.45
N VAL A 121 15.46 -1.50 0.97
CA VAL A 121 15.62 -0.32 1.83
C VAL A 121 16.35 -0.67 3.13
N GLY A 122 16.04 -1.83 3.73
CA GLY A 122 16.74 -2.36 4.89
C GLY A 122 18.22 -2.66 4.63
N TYR A 123 18.55 -3.10 3.41
CA TYR A 123 19.93 -3.28 2.95
C TYR A 123 20.69 -1.96 2.95
N PHE A 124 20.15 -0.89 2.35
CA PHE A 124 20.78 0.44 2.37
C PHE A 124 20.98 0.99 3.78
N LEU A 125 20.11 0.65 4.72
CA LEU A 125 20.22 1.10 6.12
C LEU A 125 21.35 0.42 6.91
N ASN A 126 21.66 -0.86 6.64
CA ASN A 126 22.53 -1.66 7.51
C ASN A 126 23.82 -2.16 6.85
N PHE A 127 23.79 -2.43 5.54
CA PHE A 127 24.84 -3.19 4.86
C PHE A 127 25.65 -2.35 3.86
N GLN A 128 25.40 -1.04 3.78
CA GLN A 128 26.16 -0.14 2.91
C GLN A 128 27.56 0.11 3.50
N VAL A 129 28.58 0.18 2.63
CA VAL A 129 29.99 0.30 3.05
C VAL A 129 30.27 1.64 3.76
N TYR A 130 29.56 2.70 3.36
CA TYR A 130 29.61 4.02 3.99
C TYR A 130 28.20 4.58 4.16
N VAL A 131 27.62 4.40 5.34
CA VAL A 131 26.29 4.93 5.66
C VAL A 131 26.43 6.40 6.08
N LEU A 132 25.97 7.34 5.26
CA LEU A 132 25.86 8.74 5.67
C LEU A 132 24.55 8.93 6.44
N ARG A 133 24.51 9.94 7.32
CA ARG A 133 23.25 10.30 8.01
C ARG A 133 22.12 10.65 7.03
N ALA A 134 22.48 11.17 5.86
CA ALA A 134 21.52 11.44 4.79
C ALA A 134 20.89 10.16 4.21
N ASP A 135 21.66 9.08 4.01
CA ASP A 135 21.13 7.79 3.53
C ASP A 135 20.11 7.24 4.52
N VAL A 136 20.41 7.31 5.82
CA VAL A 136 19.51 6.84 6.88
C VAL A 136 18.19 7.61 6.87
N LEU A 137 18.24 8.94 6.73
CA LEU A 137 17.04 9.77 6.67
C LEU A 137 16.17 9.44 5.45
N ILE A 138 16.80 9.31 4.27
CA ILE A 138 16.08 8.99 3.03
C ILE A 138 15.48 7.59 3.09
N CYS A 139 16.26 6.59 3.54
CA CYS A 139 15.81 5.20 3.62
C CYS A 139 14.74 5.00 4.69
N SER A 140 14.84 5.67 5.84
CA SER A 140 13.80 5.63 6.87
C SER A 140 12.49 6.25 6.39
N ALA A 141 12.55 7.37 5.66
CA ALA A 141 11.36 7.98 5.03
C ALA A 141 10.72 7.04 3.99
N ALA A 142 11.53 6.38 3.15
CA ALA A 142 11.05 5.39 2.20
C ALA A 142 10.42 4.17 2.90
N LEU A 143 11.02 3.70 4.00
CA LEU A 143 10.49 2.58 4.78
C LEU A 143 9.16 2.93 5.47
N PHE A 144 9.04 4.16 5.97
CA PHE A 144 7.79 4.68 6.53
C PHE A 144 6.68 4.71 5.48
N GLU A 145 6.95 5.20 4.28
CA GLU A 145 5.99 5.17 3.17
C GLU A 145 5.59 3.73 2.81
N LEU A 146 6.55 2.81 2.75
CA LEU A 146 6.30 1.39 2.50
C LEU A 146 5.35 0.80 3.55
N ALA A 147 5.58 1.09 4.82
CA ALA A 147 4.76 0.60 5.93
C ALA A 147 3.34 1.17 5.90
N VAL A 148 3.19 2.49 5.72
CA VAL A 148 1.88 3.15 5.63
C VAL A 148 1.11 2.63 4.41
N GLY A 149 1.76 2.55 3.25
CA GLY A 149 1.16 2.03 2.02
C GLY A 149 0.72 0.57 2.16
N ALA A 150 1.53 -0.28 2.78
CA ALA A 150 1.19 -1.68 3.02
C ALA A 150 0.01 -1.84 3.99
N LEU A 151 -0.04 -1.06 5.08
CA LEU A 151 -1.15 -1.09 6.03
C LEU A 151 -2.45 -0.66 5.38
N LEU A 152 -2.44 0.43 4.62
CA LEU A 152 -3.62 0.93 3.91
C LEU A 152 -4.08 -0.06 2.81
N ALA A 153 -3.15 -0.62 2.04
CA ALA A 153 -3.45 -1.64 1.04
C ALA A 153 -4.07 -2.91 1.66
N PHE A 154 -3.58 -3.33 2.83
CA PHE A 154 -4.15 -4.46 3.57
C PHE A 154 -5.59 -4.19 3.98
N MET A 155 -5.85 -3.05 4.61
CA MET A 155 -7.20 -2.66 5.05
C MET A 155 -8.17 -2.54 3.87
N LEU A 156 -7.71 -1.95 2.77
CA LEU A 156 -8.49 -1.81 1.53
C LEU A 156 -8.76 -3.16 0.86
N GLY A 157 -7.76 -4.05 0.83
CA GLY A 157 -7.92 -5.43 0.33
C GLY A 157 -8.94 -6.24 1.13
N VAL A 158 -8.94 -6.12 2.46
CA VAL A 158 -9.96 -6.76 3.33
C VAL A 158 -11.34 -6.17 3.11
N ALA A 159 -11.44 -4.85 2.86
CA ALA A 159 -12.71 -4.22 2.52
C ALA A 159 -13.26 -4.76 1.19
N TYR A 160 -12.41 -4.84 0.16
CA TYR A 160 -12.77 -5.37 -1.16
C TYR A 160 -13.12 -6.86 -1.16
N SER A 161 -12.44 -7.67 -0.34
CA SER A 161 -12.78 -9.09 -0.23
C SER A 161 -14.17 -9.29 0.37
N ARG A 162 -14.59 -8.41 1.28
CA ARG A 162 -15.92 -8.47 1.90
C ARG A 162 -17.02 -8.00 0.97
N SER A 163 -16.78 -6.97 0.15
CA SER A 163 -17.77 -6.55 -0.85
C SER A 163 -17.94 -7.60 -1.95
N ALA A 164 -16.87 -8.29 -2.35
CA ALA A 164 -16.94 -9.37 -3.33
C ALA A 164 -17.76 -10.60 -2.86
N THR A 165 -17.80 -10.90 -1.56
CA THR A 165 -18.58 -12.03 -1.02
C THR A 165 -20.08 -11.75 -0.87
N GLU A 166 -20.49 -10.48 -0.94
CA GLU A 166 -21.88 -10.05 -0.77
C GLU A 166 -22.62 -9.83 -2.11
N LEU A 167 -21.92 -10.05 -3.23
CA LEU A 167 -22.42 -10.02 -4.62
C LEU A 167 -22.77 -11.43 -5.10
#